data_AF-A0A8T4KW08-F1
#
_entry.id   AF-A0A8T4KW08-F1
#
_cell.length_a   1.000
_cell.length_b   1.000
_cell.length_c   1.000
_cell.angle_alpha   90.00
_cell.angle_beta   90.00
_cell.angle_gamma   90.00
#
_symmetry.space_group_name_H-M   'P 1'
#
loop_
_entity.id
_entity.type
_entity.pdbx_description
1 polymer ?
#
loop_
_entity_poly.entity_id
_entity_poly.type
_entity_poly.pdbx_seq_one_letter_code
_entity_poly.pdbx_strand_id
1 'polypeptide(L)'
;MQKFKLNSRGQAAITDALFFLLIVSALATLLFLFINQYGIMVSDEVKRSYGTDYASSALKTILYGSVPRNSGEKLADAETQEIDYLLAAIKEDYAYAKDDGKQRLSPEMQKTLHSNISAIMRPLSEQFDYLFYVYRIDSPSDADEFAYLLLHMSRCKAEIGASELCPEGEAVHLDYLCSPKARTSGQSAVPPTLDVLTMLIPNSAQSVSSILLSKISDSESSPKTVPARTAIMLWPAVYLKQNETGDFASAPWNCCDASKDDCPAP
;
A
#
# COMPACT_ATOMS: atom_id res chain seq x y z
N MET A 1 -58.98 -39.85 25.29
CA MET A 1 -58.01 -38.75 25.48
C MET A 1 -57.84 -38.51 26.98
N GLN A 2 -56.86 -39.19 27.59
CA GLN A 2 -56.61 -39.15 29.03
C GLN A 2 -55.80 -37.89 29.33
N LYS A 3 -56.38 -36.90 30.02
CA LYS A 3 -55.67 -35.68 30.42
C LYS A 3 -54.64 -36.05 31.49
N PHE A 4 -53.37 -36.07 31.13
CA PHE A 4 -52.25 -36.29 32.04
C PHE A 4 -52.17 -35.10 33.02
N LYS A 5 -52.81 -35.22 34.19
CA LYS A 5 -52.69 -34.23 35.27
C LYS A 5 -51.39 -34.50 36.02
N LEU A 6 -50.33 -33.78 35.66
CA LEU A 6 -49.09 -33.75 36.44
C LEU A 6 -49.39 -33.25 37.87
N ASN A 7 -48.88 -33.98 38.86
CA ASN A 7 -48.92 -33.57 40.27
C ASN A 7 -48.23 -32.21 40.43
N SER A 8 -48.77 -31.31 41.26
CA SER A 8 -48.29 -29.92 41.39
C SER A 8 -46.80 -29.80 41.73
N ARG A 9 -46.27 -30.77 42.49
CA ARG A 9 -44.83 -30.89 42.79
C ARG A 9 -43.98 -31.20 41.55
N GLY A 10 -44.50 -32.02 40.63
CA GLY A 10 -43.82 -32.33 39.37
C GLY A 10 -43.82 -31.14 38.40
N GLN A 11 -44.90 -30.36 38.37
CA GLN A 11 -44.94 -29.12 37.57
C GLN A 11 -43.93 -28.09 38.09
N ALA A 12 -43.84 -27.90 39.41
CA ALA A 12 -42.86 -26.98 40.00
C ALA A 12 -41.40 -27.36 39.68
N ALA A 13 -41.06 -28.66 39.77
CA ALA A 13 -39.72 -29.15 39.43
C ALA A 13 -39.39 -28.98 37.93
N ILE A 14 -40.36 -29.18 37.04
CA ILE A 14 -40.17 -28.96 35.59
C ILE A 14 -39.94 -27.48 35.29
N THR A 15 -40.70 -26.58 35.93
CA THR A 15 -40.53 -25.14 35.73
C THR A 15 -39.16 -24.65 36.22
N ASP A 16 -38.69 -25.12 37.37
CA ASP A 16 -37.36 -24.79 37.89
C ASP A 16 -36.24 -25.31 36.99
N ALA A 17 -36.36 -26.55 36.50
CA ALA A 17 -35.42 -27.11 35.53
C ALA A 17 -35.41 -26.33 34.20
N LEU A 18 -36.57 -25.85 33.72
CA LEU A 18 -36.65 -25.01 32.52
C LEU A 18 -36.00 -23.64 32.72
N PHE A 19 -36.18 -23.01 33.89
CA PHE A 19 -35.49 -21.76 34.21
C PHE A 19 -33.97 -21.95 34.30
N PHE A 20 -33.52 -23.04 34.92
CA PHE A 20 -32.10 -23.37 34.95
C PHE A 20 -31.52 -23.57 33.55
N LEU A 21 -32.21 -24.35 32.70
CA LEU A 21 -31.78 -24.55 31.30
C LEU A 21 -31.78 -23.26 30.49
N LEU A 22 -32.71 -22.34 30.74
CA LEU A 22 -32.76 -21.02 30.10
C LEU A 22 -31.56 -20.16 30.52
N ILE A 23 -31.21 -20.16 31.81
CA ILE A 23 -30.04 -19.42 32.30
C ILE A 23 -28.75 -19.98 31.70
N VAL A 24 -28.61 -21.30 31.69
CA VAL A 24 -27.43 -21.97 31.11
C VAL A 24 -27.33 -21.71 29.60
N SER A 25 -28.44 -21.78 28.87
CA SER A 25 -28.44 -21.51 27.43
C SER A 25 -28.12 -20.05 27.12
N ALA A 26 -28.67 -19.10 27.88
CA ALA A 26 -28.36 -17.67 27.73
C ALA A 26 -26.87 -17.38 28.00
N LEU A 27 -26.30 -17.97 29.06
CA LEU A 27 -24.86 -17.86 29.35
C LEU A 27 -24.01 -18.48 28.24
N ALA A 28 -24.38 -19.65 27.73
CA ALA A 28 -23.67 -20.30 26.64
C ALA A 28 -23.72 -19.49 25.34
N THR A 29 -24.89 -18.93 24.99
CA THR A 29 -25.02 -18.04 23.82
C THR A 29 -24.18 -16.78 23.99
N LEU A 30 -24.19 -16.16 25.17
CA LEU A 30 -23.40 -14.96 25.43
C LEU A 30 -21.89 -15.24 25.37
N LEU A 31 -21.43 -16.35 25.95
CA LEU A 31 -20.04 -16.78 25.86
C LEU A 31 -19.64 -17.08 24.40
N PHE A 32 -20.51 -17.72 23.63
CA PHE A 32 -20.27 -17.98 22.22
C PHE A 32 -20.13 -16.69 21.40
N LEU A 33 -21.03 -15.72 21.61
CA LEU A 33 -20.93 -14.41 20.95
C LEU A 33 -19.65 -13.68 21.33
N PHE A 34 -19.29 -13.69 22.61
CA PHE A 34 -18.06 -13.07 23.10
C PHE A 34 -16.82 -13.70 22.46
N ILE A 35 -16.73 -15.04 22.44
CA ILE A 35 -15.58 -15.76 21.86
C ILE A 35 -15.47 -15.46 20.36
N ASN A 36 -16.58 -15.43 19.63
CA ASN A 36 -16.57 -15.12 18.19
C ASN A 36 -16.12 -13.68 17.92
N GLN A 37 -16.63 -12.71 18.66
CA GLN A 37 -16.23 -11.30 18.50
C GLN A 37 -14.76 -11.11 18.87
N TYR A 38 -14.32 -11.70 19.97
CA TYR A 38 -12.91 -11.68 20.36
C TYR A 38 -12.01 -12.30 19.29
N GLY A 39 -12.40 -13.45 18.73
CA GLY A 39 -11.65 -14.10 17.65
C GLY A 39 -11.51 -13.23 16.40
N ILE A 40 -12.58 -12.54 15.99
CA ILE A 40 -12.55 -11.59 14.87
C ILE A 40 -11.60 -10.42 15.19
N MET A 41 -11.78 -9.77 16.35
CA MET A 41 -10.94 -8.63 16.75
C MET A 41 -9.46 -8.98 16.82
N VAL A 42 -9.12 -10.13 17.41
CA VAL A 42 -7.73 -10.61 17.49
C VAL A 42 -7.18 -10.93 16.11
N SER A 43 -7.98 -11.55 15.24
CA SER A 43 -7.55 -11.84 13.86
C SER A 43 -7.22 -10.57 13.09
N ASP A 44 -8.06 -9.54 13.21
CA ASP A 44 -7.87 -8.26 12.53
C ASP A 44 -6.64 -7.53 13.08
N GLU A 45 -6.44 -7.52 14.40
CA GLU A 45 -5.28 -6.89 15.02
C GLU A 45 -3.96 -7.59 14.61
N VAL A 46 -3.95 -8.93 14.59
CA VAL A 46 -2.77 -9.70 14.16
C VAL A 46 -2.42 -9.41 12.71
N LYS A 47 -3.42 -9.37 11.81
CA LYS A 47 -3.21 -9.02 10.39
C LYS A 47 -2.65 -7.60 10.24
N ARG A 48 -3.20 -6.64 10.99
CA ARG A 48 -2.73 -5.25 10.96
C ARG A 48 -1.31 -5.09 11.50
N SER A 49 -0.99 -5.74 12.60
CA SER A 49 0.36 -5.74 13.19
C SER A 49 1.37 -6.34 12.21
N TYR A 50 1.05 -7.52 11.65
CA TYR A 50 1.90 -8.18 10.66
C TYR A 50 2.16 -7.29 9.45
N GLY A 51 1.12 -6.69 8.87
CA GLY A 51 1.25 -5.78 7.74
C GLY A 51 2.13 -4.57 8.06
N THR A 52 2.02 -4.02 9.28
CA THR A 52 2.81 -2.85 9.71
C THR A 52 4.28 -3.21 9.92
N ASP A 53 4.56 -4.35 10.56
CA ASP A 53 5.92 -4.84 10.78
C ASP A 53 6.62 -5.18 9.45
N TYR A 54 5.87 -5.77 8.53
CA TYR A 54 6.35 -6.03 7.19
C TYR A 54 6.60 -4.72 6.43
N ALA A 55 5.66 -3.77 6.42
CA ALA A 55 5.83 -2.45 5.79
C ALA A 55 7.10 -1.74 6.29
N SER A 56 7.34 -1.80 7.61
CA SER A 56 8.51 -1.21 8.25
C SER A 56 9.80 -1.90 7.83
N SER A 57 9.81 -3.23 7.82
CA SER A 57 10.97 -4.02 7.41
C SER A 57 11.26 -3.87 5.92
N ALA A 58 10.24 -3.90 5.07
CA ALA A 58 10.34 -3.68 3.64
C ALA A 58 10.87 -2.28 3.34
N LEU A 59 10.35 -1.22 3.98
CA LEU A 59 10.85 0.14 3.78
C LEU A 59 12.33 0.26 4.18
N LYS A 60 12.73 -0.33 5.30
CA LYS A 60 14.15 -0.36 5.69
C LYS A 60 14.99 -1.08 4.65
N THR A 61 14.57 -2.25 4.18
CA THR A 61 15.28 -3.01 3.17
C THR A 61 15.36 -2.27 1.83
N ILE A 62 14.32 -1.53 1.44
CA ILE A 62 14.35 -0.68 0.23
C ILE A 62 15.38 0.43 0.41
N LEU A 63 15.37 1.15 1.54
CA LEU A 63 16.27 2.29 1.73
C LEU A 63 17.73 1.90 1.95
N TYR A 64 17.98 0.77 2.62
CA TYR A 64 19.31 0.27 2.95
C TYR A 64 19.73 -0.91 2.06
N GLY A 65 18.99 -1.18 0.98
CA GLY A 65 19.35 -2.17 -0.01
C GLY A 65 20.63 -1.77 -0.73
N SER A 66 21.42 -2.74 -1.15
CA SER A 66 22.65 -2.49 -1.90
C SER A 66 22.36 -2.48 -3.39
N VAL A 67 22.90 -1.51 -4.10
CA VAL A 67 22.84 -1.40 -5.56
C VAL A 67 24.23 -1.16 -6.14
N PRO A 68 24.51 -1.66 -7.35
CA PRO A 68 25.75 -1.34 -8.05
C PRO A 68 25.78 0.15 -8.37
N ARG A 69 26.97 0.74 -8.35
CA ARG A 69 27.14 2.18 -8.66
C ARG A 69 26.71 2.53 -10.08
N ASN A 70 27.03 1.67 -11.05
CA ASN A 70 26.69 1.88 -12.46
C ASN A 70 25.41 1.12 -12.84
N SER A 71 24.47 1.81 -13.49
CA SER A 71 23.24 1.25 -14.05
C SER A 71 23.56 0.30 -15.21
N GLY A 72 23.78 -0.98 -14.90
CA GLY A 72 24.09 -2.02 -15.89
C GLY A 72 24.95 -3.16 -15.37
N GLU A 73 25.64 -2.95 -14.25
CA GLU A 73 26.42 -3.99 -13.58
C GLU A 73 25.51 -4.83 -12.66
N LYS A 74 25.88 -6.09 -12.39
CA LYS A 74 25.18 -6.92 -11.39
C LYS A 74 26.03 -7.02 -10.14
N LEU A 75 25.39 -7.00 -8.97
CA LEU A 75 26.04 -7.16 -7.65
C LEU A 75 26.93 -8.43 -7.54
N ALA A 76 26.66 -9.45 -8.35
CA ALA A 76 27.39 -10.72 -8.33
C ALA A 76 28.60 -10.74 -9.29
N ASP A 77 28.77 -9.71 -10.13
CA ASP A 77 29.86 -9.65 -11.09
C ASP A 77 31.15 -9.26 -10.37
N ALA A 78 32.23 -10.00 -10.62
CA ALA A 78 33.54 -9.75 -10.01
C ALA A 78 34.14 -8.38 -10.40
N GLU A 79 33.58 -7.74 -11.42
CA GLU A 79 33.98 -6.43 -11.93
C GLU A 79 33.24 -5.25 -11.29
N THR A 80 32.23 -5.50 -10.44
CA THR A 80 31.53 -4.44 -9.73
C THR A 80 32.42 -3.87 -8.63
N GLN A 81 33.06 -2.74 -8.93
CA GLN A 81 34.08 -2.14 -8.07
C GLN A 81 33.50 -1.41 -6.86
N GLU A 82 32.27 -0.91 -6.95
CA GLU A 82 31.65 -0.10 -5.90
C GLU A 82 30.16 -0.45 -5.73
N ILE A 83 29.77 -0.68 -4.47
CA ILE A 83 28.41 -0.98 -4.05
C ILE A 83 27.96 0.15 -3.13
N ASP A 84 26.86 0.81 -3.50
CA ASP A 84 26.26 1.87 -2.72
C ASP A 84 24.93 1.43 -2.11
N TYR A 85 24.47 2.15 -1.10
CA TYR A 85 23.10 2.01 -0.63
C TYR A 85 22.14 2.63 -1.66
N LEU A 86 20.98 2.01 -1.87
CA LEU A 86 19.95 2.49 -2.78
C LEU A 86 19.52 3.91 -2.43
N LEU A 87 19.42 4.26 -1.15
CA LEU A 87 19.17 5.63 -0.72
C LEU A 87 20.27 6.61 -1.16
N ALA A 88 21.54 6.20 -1.22
CA ALA A 88 22.62 7.06 -1.73
C ALA A 88 22.47 7.26 -3.25
N ALA A 89 22.22 6.19 -4.00
CA ALA A 89 22.00 6.26 -5.44
C ALA A 89 20.79 7.14 -5.81
N ILE A 90 19.68 7.05 -5.06
CA ILE A 90 18.51 7.94 -5.22
C ILE A 90 18.90 9.41 -5.02
N LYS A 91 19.72 9.71 -4.01
CA LYS A 91 20.11 11.09 -3.71
C LYS A 91 21.04 11.66 -4.78
N GLU A 92 21.96 10.84 -5.27
CA GLU A 92 22.90 11.23 -6.33
C GLU A 92 22.15 11.49 -7.64
N ASP A 93 21.31 10.55 -8.06
CA ASP A 93 20.49 10.69 -9.26
C ASP A 93 19.55 11.92 -9.17
N TYR A 94 18.90 12.10 -8.02
CA TYR A 94 18.07 13.29 -7.79
C TYR A 94 18.87 14.60 -7.83
N ALA A 95 20.11 14.60 -7.36
CA ALA A 95 20.96 15.79 -7.35
C ALA A 95 21.41 16.23 -8.74
N TYR A 96 21.62 15.28 -9.65
CA TYR A 96 22.06 15.53 -11.02
C TYR A 96 20.94 15.49 -12.06
N ALA A 97 19.71 15.18 -11.65
CA ALA A 97 18.54 15.25 -12.51
C ALA A 97 18.43 16.65 -13.14
N LYS A 98 18.40 16.70 -14.48
CA LYS A 98 18.38 17.96 -15.24
C LYS A 98 17.14 18.78 -14.89
N ASP A 99 17.35 20.09 -14.74
CA ASP A 99 16.35 21.11 -14.38
C ASP A 99 15.39 21.41 -15.57
N ASP A 100 14.82 20.39 -16.22
CA ASP A 100 13.81 20.52 -17.29
C ASP A 100 12.44 21.02 -16.75
N GLY A 101 12.47 21.73 -15.62
CA GLY A 101 11.32 22.29 -14.90
C GLY A 101 10.74 21.36 -13.83
N LYS A 102 11.16 20.08 -13.76
CA LYS A 102 10.65 19.09 -12.80
C LYS A 102 11.76 18.17 -12.33
N GLN A 103 12.35 18.45 -11.18
CA GLN A 103 13.43 17.62 -10.63
C GLN A 103 12.86 16.27 -10.15
N ARG A 104 13.08 15.22 -10.95
CA ARG A 104 12.58 13.84 -10.78
C ARG A 104 13.70 12.85 -11.02
N LEU A 105 13.52 11.60 -10.57
CA LEU A 105 14.52 10.55 -10.79
C LEU A 105 14.63 10.18 -12.28
N SER A 106 15.83 9.83 -12.72
CA SER A 106 16.09 9.38 -14.09
C SER A 106 15.34 8.07 -14.40
N PRO A 107 14.95 7.83 -15.67
CA PRO A 107 14.27 6.59 -16.05
C PRO A 107 15.03 5.31 -15.64
N GLU A 108 16.36 5.33 -15.68
CA GLU A 108 17.19 4.19 -15.27
C GLU A 108 17.10 3.94 -13.76
N MET A 109 17.12 5.00 -12.96
CA MET A 109 16.95 4.89 -11.51
C MET A 109 15.53 4.42 -11.16
N GLN A 110 14.51 4.87 -11.89
CA GLN A 110 13.13 4.41 -11.72
C GLN A 110 12.98 2.91 -11.98
N LYS A 111 13.63 2.39 -13.03
CA LYS A 111 13.66 0.94 -13.34
C LYS A 111 14.39 0.15 -12.26
N THR A 112 15.53 0.66 -11.80
CA THR A 112 16.30 0.05 -10.70
C THR A 112 15.49 0.00 -9.40
N LEU A 113 14.80 1.08 -9.06
CA LEU A 113 13.89 1.15 -7.92
C LEU A 113 12.74 0.16 -8.05
N HIS A 114 12.07 0.14 -9.20
CA HIS A 114 10.96 -0.78 -9.45
C HIS A 114 11.40 -2.23 -9.29
N SER A 115 12.52 -2.62 -9.89
CA SER A 115 13.06 -3.98 -9.77
C SER A 115 13.37 -4.36 -8.32
N ASN A 116 14.00 -3.47 -7.56
CA ASN A 116 14.32 -3.71 -6.15
C ASN A 116 13.06 -3.80 -5.28
N ILE A 117 12.11 -2.87 -5.44
CA ILE A 117 10.87 -2.88 -4.67
C ILE A 117 10.05 -4.12 -5.00
N SER A 118 9.88 -4.46 -6.28
CA SER A 118 9.17 -5.67 -6.71
C SER A 118 9.82 -6.93 -6.15
N ALA A 119 11.15 -7.01 -6.13
CA ALA A 119 11.87 -8.14 -5.54
C ALA A 119 11.67 -8.25 -4.02
N ILE A 120 11.69 -7.12 -3.29
CA ILE A 120 11.48 -7.09 -1.83
C ILE A 120 10.03 -7.46 -1.49
N MET A 121 9.08 -7.01 -2.31
CA MET A 121 7.64 -7.18 -2.08
C MET A 121 7.08 -8.49 -2.60
N ARG A 122 7.83 -9.23 -3.44
CA ARG A 122 7.43 -10.52 -4.04
C ARG A 122 6.80 -11.52 -3.06
N PRO A 123 7.27 -11.68 -1.80
CA PRO A 123 6.64 -12.61 -0.87
C PRO A 123 5.18 -12.30 -0.52
N LEU A 124 4.74 -11.05 -0.68
CA LEU A 124 3.38 -10.60 -0.37
C LEU A 124 2.61 -10.06 -1.57
N SER A 125 3.25 -9.91 -2.73
CA SER A 125 2.65 -9.26 -3.91
C SER A 125 1.40 -9.97 -4.42
N GLU A 126 1.23 -11.27 -4.16
CA GLU A 126 0.05 -12.03 -4.61
C GLU A 126 -1.21 -11.76 -3.78
N GLN A 127 -1.06 -11.29 -2.53
CA GLN A 127 -2.16 -11.11 -1.59
C GLN A 127 -2.42 -9.62 -1.28
N PHE A 128 -1.42 -8.78 -1.51
CA PHE A 128 -1.44 -7.37 -1.14
C PHE A 128 -1.12 -6.48 -2.33
N ASP A 129 -1.93 -5.45 -2.47
CA ASP A 129 -1.60 -4.28 -3.26
C ASP A 129 -0.70 -3.36 -2.44
N TYR A 130 0.14 -2.57 -3.12
CA TYR A 130 1.02 -1.63 -2.42
C TYR A 130 1.29 -0.37 -3.22
N LEU A 131 1.64 0.69 -2.48
CA LEU A 131 2.01 1.99 -2.99
C LEU A 131 3.34 2.38 -2.34
N PHE A 132 4.34 2.68 -3.17
CA PHE A 132 5.61 3.24 -2.71
C PHE A 132 5.82 4.61 -3.35
N TYR A 133 6.21 5.60 -2.55
CA TYR A 133 6.51 6.92 -3.08
C TYR A 133 7.62 7.64 -2.33
N VAL A 134 8.21 8.61 -3.03
CA VAL A 134 9.13 9.61 -2.50
C VAL A 134 8.57 10.97 -2.83
N TYR A 135 8.19 11.73 -1.80
CA TYR A 135 7.57 13.05 -1.95
C TYR A 135 8.39 14.13 -1.24
N ARG A 136 8.41 15.33 -1.80
CA ARG A 136 9.09 16.51 -1.26
C ARG A 136 8.18 17.29 -0.30
N ILE A 137 8.74 17.79 0.78
CA ILE A 137 7.99 18.49 1.84
C ILE A 137 8.20 20.01 1.75
N ASP A 138 9.13 20.48 0.92
CA ASP A 138 9.57 21.87 0.89
C ASP A 138 8.71 22.82 0.04
N SER A 139 7.86 22.30 -0.86
CA SER A 139 6.97 23.13 -1.71
C SER A 139 5.59 22.48 -1.83
N PRO A 140 4.60 22.87 -1.00
CA PRO A 140 3.23 22.34 -1.05
C PRO A 140 2.37 22.90 -2.21
N SER A 141 2.96 23.73 -3.10
CA SER A 141 2.24 24.44 -4.16
C SER A 141 2.54 23.93 -5.57
N ASP A 142 3.61 23.16 -5.76
CA ASP A 142 3.98 22.64 -7.06
C ASP A 142 3.32 21.28 -7.25
N ALA A 143 2.51 21.10 -8.30
CA ALA A 143 1.90 19.81 -8.63
C ALA A 143 2.94 18.71 -9.00
N ASP A 144 4.24 18.94 -8.77
CA ASP A 144 5.39 18.10 -9.08
C ASP A 144 6.14 17.65 -7.81
N GLU A 145 5.40 17.40 -6.72
CA GLU A 145 5.95 17.07 -5.39
C GLU A 145 6.60 15.68 -5.32
N PHE A 146 6.33 14.78 -6.27
CA PHE A 146 6.82 13.41 -6.25
C PHE A 146 8.13 13.27 -7.04
N ALA A 147 9.17 12.81 -6.36
CA ALA A 147 10.39 12.32 -7.00
C ALA A 147 10.18 10.92 -7.60
N TYR A 148 9.30 10.12 -6.98
CA TYR A 148 8.96 8.76 -7.43
C TYR A 148 7.59 8.32 -6.89
N LEU A 149 6.83 7.57 -7.69
CA LEU A 149 5.56 6.96 -7.31
C LEU A 149 5.38 5.63 -8.07
N LEU A 150 5.38 4.54 -7.33
CA LEU A 150 5.14 3.18 -7.79
C LEU A 150 3.87 2.64 -7.14
N LEU A 151 3.04 2.01 -7.96
CA LEU A 151 1.78 1.45 -7.54
C LEU A 151 1.66 0.03 -8.08
N HIS A 152 1.46 -0.92 -7.18
CA HIS A 152 1.20 -2.32 -7.51
C HIS A 152 -0.25 -2.65 -7.20
N MET A 153 -0.97 -3.13 -8.20
CA MET A 153 -2.41 -3.34 -8.10
C MET A 153 -2.88 -4.63 -8.73
N SER A 154 -3.80 -5.27 -8.04
CA SER A 154 -4.55 -6.43 -8.48
C SER A 154 -5.65 -6.04 -9.45
N ARG A 155 -5.71 -6.72 -10.59
CA ARG A 155 -6.86 -6.70 -11.48
C ARG A 155 -7.59 -8.03 -11.39
N CYS A 156 -8.81 -7.96 -10.90
CA CYS A 156 -9.68 -9.12 -10.72
C CYS A 156 -10.97 -8.90 -11.50
N LYS A 157 -11.46 -9.94 -12.18
CA LYS A 157 -12.76 -9.88 -12.85
C LYS A 157 -13.85 -10.00 -11.78
N ALA A 158 -14.58 -8.92 -11.53
CA ALA A 158 -15.69 -8.95 -10.60
C ALA A 158 -16.81 -9.83 -11.16
N GLU A 159 -17.15 -10.92 -10.47
CA GLU A 159 -18.40 -11.62 -10.69
C GLU A 159 -19.53 -10.92 -9.92
N ILE A 160 -20.72 -10.87 -10.50
CA ILE A 160 -21.88 -10.20 -9.90
C ILE A 160 -22.22 -10.91 -8.58
N GLY A 161 -22.04 -10.22 -7.45
CA GLY A 161 -22.31 -10.74 -6.10
C GLY A 161 -21.09 -11.32 -5.37
N ALA A 162 -19.88 -11.17 -5.91
CA ALA A 162 -18.64 -11.58 -5.24
C ALA A 162 -18.25 -10.65 -4.07
N SER A 163 -17.46 -11.20 -3.15
CA SER A 163 -16.79 -10.49 -2.03
C SER A 163 -16.02 -9.25 -2.54
N GLU A 164 -15.77 -8.25 -1.69
CA GLU A 164 -14.93 -7.07 -2.06
C GLU A 164 -13.44 -7.43 -2.25
N LEU A 165 -13.03 -8.62 -1.82
CA LEU A 165 -11.66 -9.12 -1.90
C LEU A 165 -11.45 -9.97 -3.14
N CYS A 166 -10.32 -9.78 -3.81
CA CYS A 166 -9.89 -10.65 -4.89
C CYS A 166 -9.65 -12.08 -4.38
N PRO A 167 -10.21 -13.13 -5.03
CA PRO A 167 -9.90 -14.51 -4.69
C PRO A 167 -8.42 -14.82 -4.94
N GLU A 168 -7.84 -15.58 -4.02
CA GLU A 168 -6.43 -15.95 -4.02
C GLU A 168 -6.08 -16.75 -5.30
N GLY A 169 -5.07 -16.31 -6.04
CA GLY A 169 -4.60 -16.96 -7.28
C GLY A 169 -5.30 -16.53 -8.57
N GLU A 170 -6.34 -15.68 -8.52
CA GLU A 170 -7.00 -15.14 -9.71
C GLU A 170 -6.63 -13.68 -10.02
N ALA A 171 -5.96 -13.01 -9.09
CA ALA A 171 -5.52 -11.63 -9.25
C ALA A 171 -4.38 -11.53 -10.26
N VAL A 172 -4.59 -10.74 -11.32
CA VAL A 172 -3.51 -10.34 -12.22
C VAL A 172 -2.92 -9.04 -11.68
N HIS A 173 -1.72 -9.13 -11.13
CA HIS A 173 -1.04 -7.97 -10.56
C HIS A 173 -0.29 -7.19 -11.63
N LEU A 174 -0.40 -5.86 -11.59
CA LEU A 174 0.27 -4.94 -12.50
C LEU A 174 0.97 -3.83 -11.72
N ASP A 175 2.17 -3.50 -12.20
CA ASP A 175 2.98 -2.41 -11.67
C ASP A 175 2.80 -1.16 -12.53
N TYR A 176 2.55 -0.03 -11.89
CA TYR A 176 2.39 1.26 -12.52
C TYR A 176 3.42 2.26 -11.98
N LEU A 177 4.15 2.88 -12.90
CA LEU A 177 4.93 4.08 -12.61
C LEU A 177 4.04 5.28 -12.88
N CYS A 178 3.82 6.10 -11.86
CA CYS A 178 2.87 7.20 -11.91
C CYS A 178 3.55 8.55 -11.72
N SER A 179 2.95 9.58 -12.32
CA SER A 179 3.28 10.97 -12.07
C SER A 179 2.02 11.80 -11.89
N PRO A 180 2.08 12.91 -11.17
CA PRO A 180 0.96 13.84 -11.10
C PRO A 180 0.70 14.47 -12.49
N LYS A 181 -0.57 14.56 -12.89
CA LYS A 181 -0.99 15.29 -14.11
C LYS A 181 -0.71 16.78 -13.91
N ALA A 182 -0.09 17.41 -14.91
CA ALA A 182 0.05 18.85 -14.94
C ALA A 182 -1.34 19.50 -14.89
N ARG A 183 -1.52 20.51 -14.03
CA ARG A 183 -2.77 21.28 -13.97
C ARG A 183 -3.01 21.92 -15.33
N THR A 184 -4.08 21.51 -16.00
CA THR A 184 -4.60 22.24 -17.15
C THR A 184 -5.49 23.38 -16.65
N SER A 185 -5.32 24.57 -17.21
CA SER A 185 -6.11 25.75 -16.84
C SER A 185 -7.60 25.48 -17.11
N GLY A 186 -8.38 25.26 -16.06
CA GLY A 186 -9.84 25.07 -16.15
C GLY A 186 -10.41 23.84 -15.42
N GLN A 187 -9.60 22.96 -14.84
CA GLN A 187 -10.10 21.84 -14.02
C GLN A 187 -10.25 22.22 -12.53
N SER A 188 -11.37 21.76 -11.94
CA SER A 188 -11.82 22.11 -10.59
C SER A 188 -10.83 21.68 -9.50
N ALA A 189 -10.39 22.67 -8.73
CA ALA A 189 -9.83 22.81 -7.37
C ALA A 189 -9.44 21.63 -6.46
N VAL A 190 -9.58 20.35 -6.80
CA VAL A 190 -9.08 19.26 -5.95
C VAL A 190 -7.68 18.91 -6.44
N PRO A 191 -6.61 19.30 -5.71
CA PRO A 191 -5.26 18.90 -6.10
C PRO A 191 -5.16 17.36 -6.15
N PRO A 192 -4.30 16.80 -7.01
CA PRO A 192 -3.89 15.40 -6.95
C PRO A 192 -3.12 15.10 -5.66
N THR A 193 -3.74 15.30 -4.51
CA THR A 193 -3.09 15.04 -3.23
C THR A 193 -3.10 13.56 -2.98
N LEU A 194 -1.93 13.05 -2.59
CA LEU A 194 -1.75 11.75 -1.98
C LEU A 194 -2.87 11.42 -0.97
N ASP A 195 -3.32 12.42 -0.22
CA ASP A 195 -4.41 12.31 0.75
C ASP A 195 -5.66 11.67 0.16
N VAL A 196 -6.08 12.05 -1.06
CA VAL A 196 -7.25 11.46 -1.72
C VAL A 196 -6.99 9.99 -2.05
N LEU A 197 -5.79 9.67 -2.53
CA LEU A 197 -5.39 8.30 -2.83
C LEU A 197 -5.37 7.44 -1.55
N THR A 198 -4.83 7.97 -0.46
CA THR A 198 -4.76 7.26 0.83
C THR A 198 -6.12 7.11 1.51
N MET A 199 -7.03 8.08 1.34
CA MET A 199 -8.39 8.00 1.88
C MET A 199 -9.22 6.89 1.21
N LEU A 200 -8.91 6.55 -0.04
CA LEU A 200 -9.60 5.51 -0.79
C LEU A 200 -9.14 4.09 -0.43
N ILE A 201 -8.07 3.96 0.35
CA ILE A 201 -7.48 2.67 0.72
C ILE A 201 -7.80 2.39 2.20
N PRO A 202 -8.92 1.73 2.52
CA PRO A 202 -9.22 1.35 3.90
C PRO A 202 -8.25 0.28 4.40
N ASN A 203 -8.00 0.27 5.72
CA ASN A 203 -7.22 -0.77 6.41
C ASN A 203 -5.79 -1.00 5.87
N SER A 204 -5.14 0.06 5.38
CA SER A 204 -3.75 -0.02 4.95
C SER A 204 -2.78 -0.12 6.13
N ALA A 205 -1.78 -0.98 6.01
CA ALA A 205 -0.56 -0.88 6.79
C ALA A 205 0.38 0.14 6.13
N GLN A 206 0.94 1.07 6.90
CA GLN A 206 1.81 2.11 6.37
C GLN A 206 3.10 2.19 7.18
N SER A 207 4.21 2.40 6.47
CA SER A 207 5.48 2.82 7.06
C SER A 207 5.98 4.07 6.35
N VAL A 208 6.48 5.03 7.11
CA VAL A 208 6.98 6.33 6.61
C VAL A 208 8.36 6.59 7.19
N SER A 209 9.26 7.09 6.35
CA SER A 209 10.58 7.56 6.76
C SER A 209 10.84 8.95 6.18
N SER A 210 11.55 9.79 6.93
CA SER A 210 12.01 11.09 6.45
C SER A 210 13.40 10.94 5.87
N ILE A 211 13.61 11.48 4.67
CA ILE A 211 14.89 11.48 3.97
C ILE A 211 15.28 12.90 3.56
N LEU A 212 16.57 13.09 3.30
CA LEU A 212 17.10 14.36 2.79
C LEU A 212 17.64 14.10 1.39
N LEU A 213 17.05 14.75 0.41
CA LEU A 213 17.55 14.80 -0.96
C LEU A 213 18.52 15.97 -1.10
N SER A 214 19.34 15.94 -2.15
CA SER A 214 20.28 17.02 -2.48
C SER A 214 19.88 17.62 -3.81
N LYS A 215 19.89 18.95 -3.93
CA LYS A 215 19.75 19.68 -5.19
C LYS A 215 21.04 20.44 -5.45
N ILE A 216 21.63 20.22 -6.62
CA ILE A 216 22.74 21.04 -7.12
C ILE A 216 22.11 22.03 -8.10
N SER A 217 22.20 23.32 -7.81
CA SER A 217 21.79 24.35 -8.76
C SER A 217 23.03 24.81 -9.54
N ASP A 218 22.91 24.97 -10.86
CA ASP A 218 23.97 25.50 -11.71
C ASP A 218 24.46 26.91 -11.27
N SER A 219 23.69 27.61 -10.43
CA SER A 219 23.97 28.96 -9.95
C SER A 219 24.57 29.04 -8.53
N GLU A 220 24.49 27.97 -7.73
CA GLU A 220 24.97 27.96 -6.35
C GLU A 220 26.13 26.95 -6.19
N SER A 221 27.23 27.38 -5.58
CA SER A 221 28.43 26.54 -5.40
C SER A 221 28.29 25.46 -4.33
N SER A 222 27.20 25.44 -3.58
CA SER A 222 26.94 24.47 -2.51
C SER A 222 25.65 23.69 -2.75
N PRO A 223 25.64 22.35 -2.60
CA PRO A 223 24.44 21.56 -2.70
C PRO A 223 23.42 21.95 -1.61
N LYS A 224 22.18 22.20 -2.02
CA LYS A 224 21.07 22.50 -1.12
C LYS A 224 20.38 21.21 -0.69
N THR A 225 20.04 21.09 0.58
CA THR A 225 19.25 19.96 1.09
C THR A 225 17.76 20.20 0.87
N VAL A 226 17.07 19.16 0.42
CA VAL A 226 15.63 19.14 0.14
C VAL A 226 14.99 18.10 1.05
N PRO A 227 14.14 18.49 2.02
CA PRO A 227 13.44 17.53 2.87
C PRO A 227 12.41 16.76 2.04
N ALA A 228 12.44 15.44 2.17
CA ALA A 228 11.52 14.53 1.52
C ALA A 228 11.06 13.43 2.49
N ARG A 229 9.97 12.77 2.14
CA ARG A 229 9.40 11.65 2.88
C ARG A 229 9.21 10.50 1.90
N THR A 230 9.60 9.33 2.34
CA THR A 230 9.36 8.07 1.64
C THR A 230 8.37 7.26 2.44
N ALA A 231 7.45 6.60 1.76
CA ALA A 231 6.52 5.71 2.42
C ALA A 231 6.20 4.51 1.56
N ILE A 232 5.82 3.44 2.26
CA ILE A 232 5.17 2.29 1.68
C ILE A 232 3.84 2.09 2.37
N MET A 233 2.81 1.84 1.58
CA MET A 233 1.48 1.44 2.05
C MET A 233 1.15 0.10 1.44
N LEU A 234 0.56 -0.79 2.24
CA LEU A 234 0.09 -2.10 1.81
C LEU A 234 -1.35 -2.28 2.24
N TRP A 235 -2.16 -2.90 1.39
CA TRP A 235 -3.54 -3.25 1.71
C TRP A 235 -3.92 -4.56 1.02
N PRO A 236 -4.93 -5.29 1.51
CA PRO A 236 -5.41 -6.50 0.85
C PRO A 236 -5.89 -6.19 -0.57
N ALA A 237 -5.63 -7.10 -1.51
CA ALA A 237 -6.12 -6.97 -2.88
C ALA A 237 -7.66 -6.86 -2.93
N VAL A 238 -8.17 -5.74 -3.45
CA VAL A 238 -9.61 -5.45 -3.53
C VAL A 238 -10.09 -5.32 -4.97
N TYR A 239 -11.36 -5.64 -5.21
CA TYR A 239 -12.01 -5.35 -6.49
C TYR A 239 -12.14 -3.84 -6.68
N LEU A 240 -11.40 -3.31 -7.64
CA LEU A 240 -11.70 -1.99 -8.17
C LEU A 240 -12.84 -2.10 -9.17
N LYS A 241 -14.03 -1.64 -8.76
CA LYS A 241 -15.19 -1.54 -9.64
C LYS A 241 -14.85 -0.59 -10.79
N GLN A 242 -14.63 -1.18 -11.97
CA GLN A 242 -14.24 -0.46 -13.17
C GLN A 242 -15.32 0.50 -13.72
N ASN A 243 -16.58 0.40 -13.25
CA ASN A 243 -17.73 0.98 -13.95
C ASN A 243 -18.59 2.00 -13.19
N GLU A 244 -18.32 2.33 -11.93
CA GLU A 244 -19.13 3.33 -11.21
C GLU A 244 -18.23 4.30 -10.45
N THR A 245 -17.90 5.41 -11.13
CA THR A 245 -17.24 6.62 -10.61
C THR A 245 -15.81 6.46 -10.08
N GLY A 246 -14.82 6.82 -10.91
CA GLY A 246 -13.47 7.12 -10.43
C GLY A 246 -12.45 5.99 -10.64
N ASP A 247 -12.30 5.53 -11.88
CA ASP A 247 -11.21 4.65 -12.30
C ASP A 247 -9.87 5.19 -11.77
N PHE A 248 -8.93 4.36 -11.33
CA PHE A 248 -7.57 4.85 -11.00
C PHE A 248 -6.94 5.57 -12.21
N ALA A 249 -7.35 5.20 -13.43
CA ALA A 249 -7.01 5.89 -14.67
C ALA A 249 -7.65 7.30 -14.79
N SER A 250 -8.79 7.53 -14.15
CA SER A 250 -9.44 8.84 -14.01
C SER A 250 -8.88 9.67 -12.85
N ALA A 251 -8.09 9.05 -11.97
CA ALA A 251 -7.33 9.77 -10.96
C ALA A 251 -6.38 10.76 -11.65
N PRO A 252 -6.00 11.84 -10.96
CA PRO A 252 -5.25 12.95 -11.55
C PRO A 252 -3.75 12.60 -11.75
N TRP A 253 -3.45 11.34 -12.07
CA TRP A 253 -2.12 10.78 -12.29
C TRP A 253 -1.98 10.27 -13.72
N ASN A 254 -0.81 10.49 -14.31
CA ASN A 254 -0.36 9.84 -15.53
C ASN A 254 0.43 8.60 -15.12
N CYS A 255 -0.21 7.44 -15.20
CA CYS A 255 0.39 6.15 -14.88
C CYS A 255 0.68 5.38 -16.17
N CYS A 256 1.87 4.79 -16.26
CA CYS A 256 2.25 3.88 -17.32
C CYS A 256 2.61 2.52 -16.70
N ASP A 257 2.35 1.45 -17.46
CA ASP A 257 2.63 0.08 -17.04
C ASP A 257 4.14 -0.15 -17.02
N ALA A 258 4.69 -0.48 -15.85
CA ALA A 258 6.13 -0.62 -15.63
C ALA A 258 6.75 -1.78 -16.43
N SER A 259 5.93 -2.72 -16.92
CA SER A 259 6.39 -3.82 -17.77
C SER A 259 6.64 -3.41 -19.22
N LYS A 260 6.20 -2.22 -19.64
CA LYS A 260 6.38 -1.73 -21.01
C LYS A 260 7.60 -0.83 -21.11
N ASP A 261 8.48 -1.14 -22.07
CA ASP A 261 9.72 -0.37 -22.31
C ASP A 261 9.45 1.10 -22.69
N ASP A 262 8.26 1.40 -23.22
CA ASP A 262 7.82 2.72 -23.64
C ASP A 262 7.12 3.53 -22.53
N CYS A 263 7.27 3.18 -21.25
CA CYS A 263 6.87 4.05 -20.14
C CYS A 263 7.71 5.34 -20.27
N PRO A 264 7.17 6.47 -20.78
CA PRO A 264 7.97 7.68 -20.83
C PRO A 264 8.25 8.03 -19.36
N ALA A 265 9.52 8.30 -19.03
CA ALA A 265 9.82 8.95 -17.77
C ALA A 265 8.88 10.17 -17.70
N PRO A 266 7.92 10.17 -16.76
CA PRO A 266 6.85 11.12 -16.84
C PRO A 266 7.30 12.53 -16.48
#